data_AF-A0A376YK75-F1
#
_entry.id   AF-A0A376YK75-F1
#
_cell.length_a   1.000
_cell.length_b   1.000
_cell.length_c   1.000
_cell.angle_alpha   90.00
_cell.angle_beta   90.00
_cell.angle_gamma   90.00
#
_symmetry.space_group_name_H-M   'P 1'
#
loop_
_entity.id
_entity.type
_entity.pdbx_description
1 polymer ?
#
loop_
_entity_poly.entity_id
_entity_poly.type
_entity_poly.pdbx_seq_one_letter_code
_entity_poly.pdbx_strand_id
1 'polypeptide(L)'
;MSHHFPLRLPAPTPKALYSPCEIRHLAIIVNLEYDPTAAFRNQVVHFDFRKLDVFSFGENQNCLVGSVDLLYRNSWNEVRTLHFNGEQSMIEALKTILGKMHQDAAPPDSVEVFCYSQHLRGLIRTRVQQLVSECIELRLSAPARKPGVSRRCAFLVKPGGCSSNA
;
A
#
# COMPACT_ATOMS: atom_id res chain seq x y z
N MET A 1 -7.83 14.78 -17.68
CA MET A 1 -6.73 13.79 -17.81
C MET A 1 -6.32 13.38 -16.41
N SER A 2 -6.28 12.09 -16.11
CA SER A 2 -5.95 11.56 -14.79
C SER A 2 -4.47 11.79 -14.47
N HIS A 3 -4.16 12.73 -13.58
CA HIS A 3 -2.78 13.08 -13.13
C HIS A 3 -2.18 12.08 -12.12
N HIS A 4 -2.58 10.81 -12.22
CA HIS A 4 -2.48 9.79 -11.18
C HIS A 4 -1.02 9.36 -10.89
N PHE A 5 -0.11 9.59 -11.84
CA PHE A 5 1.33 9.39 -11.65
C PHE A 5 2.14 10.26 -12.62
N PRO A 6 2.80 11.33 -12.16
CA PRO A 6 3.52 12.24 -13.05
C PRO A 6 4.68 11.53 -13.75
N LEU A 7 4.73 11.64 -15.08
CA LEU A 7 5.80 11.04 -15.90
C LEU A 7 7.09 11.87 -15.86
N ARG A 8 6.96 13.20 -15.76
CA ARG A 8 8.08 14.14 -15.71
C ARG A 8 8.10 14.83 -14.35
N LEU A 9 9.21 14.66 -13.65
CA LEU A 9 9.50 15.35 -12.40
C LEU A 9 10.89 15.98 -12.52
N PRO A 10 11.16 17.07 -11.78
CA PRO A 10 12.51 17.59 -11.66
C PRO A 10 13.45 16.52 -11.11
N ALA A 11 14.73 16.61 -11.48
CA ALA A 11 15.77 15.73 -10.94
C ALA A 11 15.79 15.85 -9.39
N PRO A 12 16.03 14.74 -8.67
CA PRO A 12 16.10 14.78 -7.22
C PRO A 12 17.24 15.69 -6.78
N THR A 13 17.00 16.50 -5.75
CA THR A 13 18.06 17.36 -5.20
C THR A 13 19.14 16.52 -4.51
N PRO A 14 20.40 16.99 -4.45
CA PRO A 14 21.45 16.27 -3.71
C PRO A 14 21.03 15.95 -2.26
N LYS A 15 20.34 16.90 -1.59
CA LYS A 15 19.80 16.70 -0.24
C LYS A 15 18.85 15.50 -0.13
N ALA A 16 17.99 15.30 -1.13
CA ALA A 16 17.06 14.16 -1.15
C ALA A 16 17.81 12.82 -1.26
N LEU A 17 18.90 12.77 -2.02
CA LEU A 17 19.74 11.57 -2.17
C LEU A 17 20.51 11.20 -0.89
N TYR A 18 20.82 12.18 -0.04
CA TYR A 18 21.42 11.94 1.28
C TYR A 18 20.39 11.64 2.39
N SER A 19 19.10 11.75 2.08
CA SER A 19 18.00 11.52 3.03
C SER A 19 17.37 10.13 2.80
N PRO A 20 16.64 9.56 3.77
CA PRO A 20 15.91 8.31 3.57
C PRO A 20 14.97 8.34 2.36
N CYS A 21 14.74 7.19 1.75
CA CYS A 21 13.82 7.07 0.62
C CYS A 21 12.35 7.12 1.11
N GLU A 22 11.73 8.29 1.00
CA GLU A 22 10.34 8.52 1.39
C GLU A 22 9.39 8.31 0.21
N ILE A 23 8.19 7.76 0.46
CA ILE A 23 7.16 7.58 -0.59
C ILE A 23 6.53 8.93 -0.93
N ARG A 24 6.51 9.29 -2.22
CA ARG A 24 5.93 10.55 -2.73
C ARG A 24 4.61 10.35 -3.46
N HIS A 25 4.57 9.39 -4.37
CA HIS A 25 3.34 9.01 -5.07
C HIS A 25 3.08 7.54 -4.83
N LEU A 26 1.89 7.19 -4.35
CA LEU A 26 1.48 5.83 -4.05
C LEU A 26 0.20 5.48 -4.80
N ALA A 27 0.28 4.43 -5.61
CA ALA A 27 -0.85 3.75 -6.21
C ALA A 27 -0.98 2.35 -5.60
N ILE A 28 -2.18 2.03 -5.11
CA ILE A 28 -2.53 0.75 -4.53
C ILE A 28 -3.56 0.10 -5.45
N ILE A 29 -3.22 -1.05 -6.00
CA ILE A 29 -4.03 -1.77 -6.95
C ILE A 29 -4.54 -3.02 -6.24
N VAL A 30 -5.86 -3.13 -6.12
CA VAL A 30 -6.52 -4.18 -5.36
C VAL A 30 -7.20 -5.15 -6.32
N ASN A 31 -6.98 -6.44 -6.10
CA ASN A 31 -7.65 -7.55 -6.80
C ASN A 31 -7.46 -7.54 -8.32
N LEU A 32 -6.27 -7.16 -8.80
CA LEU A 32 -5.93 -7.25 -10.22
C LEU A 32 -5.61 -8.68 -10.64
N GLU A 33 -4.81 -9.39 -9.85
CA GLU A 33 -4.42 -10.78 -10.13
C GLU A 33 -5.46 -11.78 -9.62
N TYR A 34 -5.89 -11.61 -8.37
CA TYR A 34 -6.86 -12.49 -7.72
C TYR A 34 -8.00 -11.68 -7.12
N ASP A 35 -9.19 -11.90 -7.65
CA ASP A 35 -10.45 -11.29 -7.21
C ASP A 35 -11.34 -12.33 -6.51
N PRO A 36 -11.41 -12.33 -5.16
CA PRO A 36 -12.29 -13.23 -4.41
C PRO A 36 -13.77 -13.05 -4.75
N THR A 37 -14.15 -11.85 -5.23
CA THR A 37 -15.56 -11.54 -5.53
C THR A 37 -16.06 -12.23 -6.80
N ALA A 38 -15.16 -12.76 -7.65
CA ALA A 38 -15.52 -13.52 -8.84
C ALA A 38 -16.38 -14.76 -8.52
N ALA A 39 -16.28 -15.30 -7.29
CA ALA A 39 -17.10 -16.40 -6.82
C ALA A 39 -18.60 -16.05 -6.67
N PHE A 40 -18.95 -14.75 -6.61
CA PHE A 40 -20.33 -14.29 -6.43
C PHE A 40 -21.18 -14.31 -7.70
N ARG A 41 -20.57 -14.59 -8.86
CA ARG A 41 -21.21 -14.50 -10.18
C ARG A 41 -22.55 -15.23 -10.30
N ASN A 42 -22.78 -16.27 -9.49
CA ASN A 42 -24.00 -17.08 -9.49
C ASN A 42 -24.64 -17.24 -8.10
N GLN A 43 -24.27 -16.41 -7.12
CA GLN A 43 -24.80 -16.51 -5.75
C GLN A 43 -25.71 -15.32 -5.45
N VAL A 44 -26.89 -15.60 -4.88
CA VAL A 44 -27.72 -14.56 -4.25
C VAL A 44 -27.06 -14.24 -2.91
N VAL A 45 -26.15 -13.27 -2.91
CA VAL A 45 -25.52 -12.80 -1.69
C VAL A 45 -26.51 -11.87 -0.98
N HIS A 46 -27.11 -12.34 0.11
CA HIS A 46 -27.92 -11.49 0.98
C HIS A 46 -27.00 -10.54 1.76
N PHE A 47 -27.04 -9.25 1.41
CA PHE A 47 -26.24 -8.22 2.06
C PHE A 47 -26.97 -7.65 3.28
N ASP A 48 -26.47 -7.92 4.48
CA ASP A 48 -26.82 -7.09 5.64
C ASP A 48 -25.91 -5.85 5.61
N PHE A 49 -26.49 -4.70 5.29
CA PHE A 49 -25.77 -3.42 5.23
C PHE A 49 -25.02 -3.08 6.53
N ARG A 50 -25.45 -3.63 7.67
CA ARG A 50 -24.81 -3.39 8.98
C ARG A 50 -23.57 -4.25 9.23
N LYS A 51 -23.29 -5.25 8.39
CA LYS A 51 -22.16 -6.19 8.51
C LYS A 51 -21.24 -6.18 7.28
N LEU A 52 -21.12 -5.03 6.60
CA LEU A 52 -20.26 -4.86 5.42
C LEU A 52 -18.80 -4.52 5.83
N ASP A 53 -18.11 -5.50 6.40
CA ASP A 53 -16.64 -5.45 6.50
C ASP A 53 -16.03 -6.18 5.29
N VAL A 54 -15.17 -5.49 4.55
CA VAL A 54 -14.52 -6.04 3.35
C VAL A 54 -13.38 -7.00 3.70
N PHE A 55 -12.83 -6.90 4.91
CA PHE A 55 -11.77 -7.78 5.39
C PHE A 55 -12.31 -9.02 6.09
N SER A 56 -13.59 -9.00 6.47
CA SER A 56 -14.27 -10.09 7.19
C SER A 56 -15.73 -10.21 6.73
N PHE A 57 -15.91 -10.57 5.47
CA PHE A 57 -17.18 -10.48 4.78
C PHE A 57 -18.06 -11.72 4.94
N GLY A 58 -19.34 -11.50 5.25
CA GLY A 58 -20.36 -12.55 5.35
C GLY A 58 -20.17 -13.49 6.54
N GLU A 59 -20.95 -14.57 6.59
CA GLU A 59 -20.92 -15.55 7.70
C GLU A 59 -19.58 -16.29 7.79
N ASN A 60 -18.99 -16.57 6.63
CA ASN A 60 -17.69 -17.25 6.54
C ASN A 60 -16.50 -16.33 6.86
N GLN A 61 -16.73 -15.04 7.11
CA GLN A 61 -15.69 -14.06 7.45
C GLN A 61 -14.56 -14.01 6.41
N ASN A 62 -14.91 -14.12 5.13
CA ASN A 62 -13.95 -14.15 4.04
C ASN A 62 -13.40 -12.75 3.74
N CYS A 63 -12.09 -12.62 3.53
CA CYS A 63 -11.52 -11.36 3.05
C CYS A 63 -11.85 -11.17 1.56
N LEU A 64 -12.41 -10.01 1.20
CA LEU A 64 -12.68 -9.65 -0.19
C LEU A 64 -11.45 -9.10 -0.91
N VAL A 65 -10.32 -8.94 -0.22
CA VAL A 65 -9.04 -8.56 -0.81
C VAL A 65 -8.17 -9.80 -0.97
N GLY A 66 -7.99 -10.25 -2.20
CA GLY A 66 -7.21 -11.43 -2.55
C GLY A 66 -5.80 -11.13 -3.06
N SER A 67 -5.59 -9.95 -3.64
CA SER A 67 -4.28 -9.50 -4.10
C SER A 67 -4.15 -7.98 -3.99
N VAL A 68 -2.92 -7.52 -3.75
CA VAL A 68 -2.56 -6.11 -3.63
C VAL A 68 -1.24 -5.87 -4.34
N ASP A 69 -1.23 -4.95 -5.30
CA ASP A 69 -0.02 -4.43 -5.91
C ASP A 69 0.22 -3.00 -5.46
N LEU A 70 1.45 -2.72 -5.02
CA LEU A 70 1.90 -1.37 -4.70
C LEU A 70 2.79 -0.86 -5.82
N LEU A 71 2.40 0.26 -6.42
CA LEU A 71 3.24 1.04 -7.31
C LEU A 71 3.54 2.37 -6.62
N TYR A 72 4.81 2.66 -6.36
CA TYR A 72 5.16 3.93 -5.76
C TYR A 72 6.42 4.56 -6.35
N ARG A 73 6.49 5.89 -6.27
CA ARG A 73 7.69 6.67 -6.51
C ARG A 73 8.22 7.22 -5.20
N ASN A 74 9.53 7.12 -4.99
CA ASN A 74 10.18 7.67 -3.80
C ASN A 74 10.84 9.05 -4.05
N SER A 75 11.39 9.64 -2.99
CA SER A 75 12.11 10.92 -2.99
C SER A 75 13.37 10.93 -3.87
N TRP A 76 13.88 9.78 -4.31
CA TRP A 76 15.00 9.64 -5.25
C TRP A 76 14.53 9.50 -6.70
N ASN A 77 13.23 9.68 -6.96
CA ASN A 77 12.55 9.43 -8.24
C ASN A 77 12.57 7.97 -8.72
N GLU A 78 12.97 7.03 -7.87
CA GLU A 78 12.89 5.61 -8.18
C GLU A 78 11.44 5.13 -8.11
N VAL A 79 11.04 4.32 -9.10
CA VAL A 79 9.73 3.67 -9.15
C VAL A 79 9.88 2.22 -8.72
N ARG A 80 9.06 1.79 -7.76
CA ARG A 80 9.05 0.43 -7.23
C ARG A 80 7.66 -0.18 -7.40
N THR A 81 7.66 -1.47 -7.69
CA THR A 81 6.46 -2.32 -7.76
C THR A 81 6.61 -3.47 -6.78
N LEU A 82 5.60 -3.72 -5.98
CA LEU A 82 5.53 -4.89 -5.08
C LEU A 82 4.19 -5.57 -5.25
N HIS A 83 4.19 -6.89 -5.14
CA HIS A 83 3.01 -7.72 -5.23
C HIS A 83 2.82 -8.50 -3.93
N PHE A 84 1.58 -8.57 -3.46
CA PHE A 84 1.16 -9.34 -2.30
C PHE A 84 -0.10 -10.12 -2.63
N ASN A 85 -0.19 -11.37 -2.18
CA ASN A 85 -1.36 -12.22 -2.40
C ASN A 85 -1.83 -12.91 -1.11
N GLY A 86 -3.03 -13.46 -1.18
CA GLY A 86 -3.65 -14.17 -0.06
C GLY A 86 -4.25 -13.24 1.00
N GLU A 87 -4.71 -13.83 2.09
CA GLU A 87 -5.48 -13.15 3.15
C GLU A 87 -4.68 -12.06 3.89
N GLN A 88 -3.35 -12.21 3.95
CA GLN A 88 -2.45 -11.26 4.63
C GLN A 88 -1.96 -10.13 3.71
N SER A 89 -2.34 -10.13 2.43
CA SER A 89 -1.85 -9.20 1.41
C SER A 89 -1.96 -7.73 1.83
N MET A 90 -3.10 -7.32 2.39
CA MET A 90 -3.28 -5.94 2.86
C MET A 90 -2.40 -5.58 4.06
N ILE A 91 -2.21 -6.52 4.99
CA ILE A 91 -1.37 -6.28 6.17
C ILE A 91 0.10 -6.16 5.75
N GLU A 92 0.56 -7.01 4.84
CA GLU A 92 1.92 -6.94 4.29
C GLU A 92 2.16 -5.66 3.48
N ALA A 93 1.18 -5.25 2.68
CA ALA A 93 1.20 -3.98 1.97
C ALA A 93 1.28 -2.79 2.94
N LEU A 94 0.44 -2.75 3.98
CA LEU A 94 0.46 -1.70 5.00
C LEU A 94 1.79 -1.67 5.77
N LYS A 95 2.33 -2.83 6.18
CA LYS A 95 3.66 -2.91 6.80
C LYS A 95 4.74 -2.32 5.89
N THR A 96 4.67 -2.59 4.59
CA THR A 96 5.60 -2.03 3.60
C THR A 96 5.47 -0.52 3.50
N ILE A 97 4.25 0.02 3.39
CA ILE A 97 3.99 1.47 3.30
C ILE A 97 4.49 2.17 4.58
N LEU A 98 4.02 1.72 5.74
CA LEU A 98 4.31 2.35 7.03
C LEU A 98 5.78 2.18 7.45
N GLY A 99 6.43 1.09 7.03
CA GLY A 99 7.85 0.85 7.25
C GLY A 99 8.77 1.82 6.52
N LYS A 100 8.28 2.50 5.48
CA LYS A 100 9.00 3.56 4.74
C LYS A 100 8.78 4.95 5.32
N MET A 101 7.85 5.12 6.26
CA MET A 101 7.56 6.38 6.94
C MET A 101 8.37 6.47 8.23
N HIS A 102 9.46 7.23 8.21
CA HIS A 102 10.19 7.59 9.43
C HIS A 102 9.42 8.65 10.24
N GLN A 103 9.90 8.92 11.46
CA GLN A 103 9.20 9.79 12.41
C GLN A 103 8.95 11.21 11.88
N ASP A 104 9.90 11.75 11.12
CA ASP A 104 9.81 13.08 10.51
C ASP A 104 9.47 13.02 9.01
N ALA A 105 8.90 11.91 8.53
CA ALA A 105 8.58 11.75 7.12
C ALA A 105 7.42 12.66 6.73
N ALA A 106 7.48 13.22 5.53
CA ALA A 106 6.31 13.87 4.96
C ALA A 106 5.24 12.81 4.59
N PRO A 107 3.94 13.16 4.68
CA PRO A 107 2.91 12.34 4.04
C PRO A 107 3.16 12.26 2.53
N PRO A 108 2.75 11.17 1.85
CA PRO A 108 2.80 11.11 0.40
C PRO A 108 2.02 12.26 -0.23
N ASP A 109 2.54 12.83 -1.32
CA ASP A 109 1.89 13.91 -2.07
C ASP A 109 0.56 13.42 -2.71
N SER A 110 0.47 12.12 -3.04
CA SER A 110 -0.74 11.49 -3.54
C SER A 110 -0.84 10.02 -3.14
N VAL A 111 -2.03 9.58 -2.72
CA VAL A 111 -2.38 8.18 -2.44
C VAL A 111 -3.65 7.82 -3.20
N GLU A 112 -3.54 6.87 -4.13
CA GLU A 112 -4.65 6.46 -4.97
C GLU A 112 -4.91 4.95 -4.87
N VAL A 113 -6.17 4.58 -4.65
CA VAL A 113 -6.60 3.18 -4.64
C VAL A 113 -7.42 2.86 -5.89
N PHE A 114 -6.99 1.82 -6.61
CA PHE A 114 -7.69 1.20 -7.72
C PHE A 114 -8.18 -0.18 -7.29
N CYS A 115 -9.37 -0.57 -7.71
CA CYS A 115 -9.92 -1.89 -7.41
C CYS A 115 -10.44 -2.52 -8.70
N TYR A 116 -10.02 -3.76 -8.96
CA TYR A 116 -10.36 -4.50 -10.17
C TYR A 116 -11.37 -5.63 -9.93
N SER A 117 -11.92 -5.72 -8.72
CA SER A 117 -12.98 -6.67 -8.41
C SER A 117 -14.19 -6.54 -9.35
N GLN A 118 -14.79 -7.69 -9.67
CA GLN A 118 -16.00 -7.81 -10.47
C GLN A 118 -17.22 -7.29 -9.70
N HIS A 119 -17.29 -7.58 -8.40
CA HIS A 119 -18.39 -7.16 -7.53
C HIS A 119 -17.87 -6.31 -6.37
N LEU A 120 -18.74 -5.46 -5.80
CA LEU A 120 -18.44 -4.61 -4.63
C LEU A 120 -17.22 -3.68 -4.77
N ARG A 121 -16.75 -3.42 -6.00
CA ARG A 121 -15.57 -2.60 -6.30
C ARG A 121 -15.54 -1.26 -5.56
N GLY A 122 -16.66 -0.54 -5.58
CA GLY A 122 -16.77 0.76 -4.91
C GLY A 122 -16.60 0.68 -3.40
N LEU A 123 -17.18 -0.36 -2.79
CA LEU A 123 -17.07 -0.61 -1.35
C LEU A 123 -15.63 -0.99 -0.96
N ILE A 124 -15.03 -1.95 -1.67
CA ILE A 124 -13.65 -2.40 -1.43
C ILE A 124 -12.68 -1.23 -1.57
N ARG A 125 -12.75 -0.48 -2.68
CA ARG A 125 -11.91 0.70 -2.91
C ARG A 125 -12.02 1.72 -1.78
N THR A 126 -13.25 2.06 -1.39
CA THR A 126 -13.49 3.07 -0.34
C THR A 126 -12.94 2.62 1.00
N ARG A 127 -13.16 1.36 1.38
CA ARG A 127 -12.67 0.83 2.65
C ARG A 127 -11.14 0.72 2.70
N VAL A 128 -10.50 0.27 1.61
CA VAL A 128 -9.03 0.24 1.53
C VAL A 128 -8.45 1.66 1.58
N GLN A 129 -9.05 2.62 0.87
CA GLN A 129 -8.62 4.03 0.91
C GLN A 129 -8.71 4.61 2.33
N GLN A 130 -9.82 4.37 3.03
CA GLN A 130 -10.01 4.81 4.43
C GLN A 130 -8.94 4.20 5.33
N LEU A 131 -8.79 2.87 5.30
CA LEU A 131 -7.81 2.15 6.12
C LEU A 131 -6.38 2.69 5.93
N VAL A 132 -5.97 2.87 4.67
CA VAL A 132 -4.63 3.38 4.35
C VAL A 132 -4.46 4.81 4.85
N SER A 133 -5.45 5.67 4.63
CA SER A 133 -5.39 7.09 5.05
C SER A 133 -5.27 7.19 6.59
N GLU A 134 -6.10 6.45 7.32
CA GLU A 134 -6.06 6.39 8.78
C GLU A 134 -4.72 5.85 9.29
N CYS A 135 -4.19 4.79 8.68
CA CYS A 135 -2.90 4.22 9.06
C CYS A 135 -1.74 5.20 8.85
N ILE A 136 -1.74 5.94 7.75
CA ILE A 136 -0.73 6.97 7.47
C ILE A 136 -0.84 8.12 8.48
N GLU A 137 -2.06 8.60 8.71
CA GLU A 137 -2.32 9.66 9.67
C GLU A 137 -1.86 9.28 11.08
N LEU A 138 -2.20 8.08 11.55
CA LEU A 138 -1.76 7.56 12.85
C LEU A 138 -0.23 7.42 12.93
N ARG A 139 0.42 6.99 11.85
CA ARG A 139 1.88 6.81 11.81
C ARG A 139 2.64 8.13 11.93
N LEU A 140 2.12 9.18 11.31
CA LEU A 140 2.72 10.52 11.27
C LEU A 140 2.30 11.40 12.46
N SER A 141 1.11 11.18 13.02
CA SER A 141 0.62 11.91 14.21
C SER A 141 1.18 11.38 15.53
N ALA A 142 1.84 10.22 15.52
CA ALA A 142 2.43 9.65 16.72
C ALA A 142 3.48 10.63 17.30
N PRO A 143 3.29 11.15 18.53
CA PRO A 143 4.18 12.15 19.10
C PRO A 143 5.60 11.59 19.17
N ALA A 144 6.56 12.46 18.88
CA ALA A 144 7.98 12.13 18.93
C ALA A 144 8.31 11.47 20.27
N ARG A 145 8.47 10.15 20.27
CA ARG A 145 8.76 9.40 21.49
C ARG A 145 10.18 9.78 21.91
N LYS A 146 10.34 10.16 23.18
CA LYS A 146 11.56 10.75 23.78
C LYS A 146 12.86 10.20 23.18
N PRO A 147 13.87 11.05 22.91
CA PRO A 147 15.14 10.63 22.35
C PRO A 147 15.83 9.68 23.34
N GLY A 148 16.03 8.43 22.94
CA GLY A 148 16.68 7.44 23.81
C GLY A 148 16.67 6.00 23.28
N VAL A 149 15.78 5.65 22.36
CA VAL A 149 15.81 4.32 21.71
C VAL A 149 15.84 4.49 20.20
N SER A 150 17.06 4.56 19.65
CA SER A 150 17.30 4.48 18.21
C SER A 150 16.92 3.08 17.73
N ARG A 151 15.68 2.90 17.29
CA ARG A 151 15.39 1.82 16.35
C ARG A 151 15.88 2.30 15.00
N ARG A 152 17.13 1.98 14.66
CA ARG A 152 17.53 1.94 13.26
C ARG A 152 16.57 0.97 12.57
N CYS A 153 15.58 1.49 11.85
CA CYS A 153 14.99 0.75 10.75
C CYS A 153 16.07 0.68 9.66
N ALA A 154 17.05 -0.19 9.89
CA ALA A 154 17.92 -0.67 8.84
C ALA A 154 17.03 -1.52 7.93
N PHE A 155 16.42 -0.90 6.93
CA PHE A 155 16.06 -1.63 5.73
C PHE A 155 17.38 -2.13 5.13
N LEU A 156 17.74 -3.37 5.46
CA LEU A 156 18.83 -4.07 4.84
C LEU A 156 18.44 -4.27 3.37
N VAL A 157 18.86 -3.34 2.51
CA VAL A 157 18.92 -3.59 1.07
C VAL A 157 19.95 -4.71 0.92
N LYS A 158 19.49 -5.95 0.67
CA LYS A 158 20.40 -7.01 0.25
C LYS A 158 20.97 -6.62 -1.12
N PRO A 159 22.30 -6.47 -1.29
CA PRO A 159 22.88 -6.38 -2.62
C PRO A 159 22.70 -7.75 -3.29
N GLY A 160 22.07 -7.76 -4.47
CA GLY A 160 22.01 -8.93 -5.34
C GLY A 160 23.42 -9.32 -5.74
N GLY A 161 23.85 -10.53 -5.37
CA GLY A 161 25.11 -11.10 -5.82
C GLY A 161 25.00 -11.45 -7.30
N CYS A 162 25.81 -10.80 -8.14
CA CYS A 162 26.19 -11.33 -9.44
C CYS A 162 27.16 -12.49 -9.21
N SER A 163 26.74 -13.72 -9.50
CA SER A 163 27.67 -14.82 -9.71
C SER A 163 28.16 -14.78 -11.15
N SER A 164 29.38 -14.31 -11.35
CA SER A 164 30.17 -14.61 -12.53
C SER A 164 30.75 -16.01 -12.36
N ASN A 165 30.33 -16.98 -13.16
CA ASN A 165 31.08 -18.22 -13.34
C ASN A 165 31.97 -18.05 -14.58
N ALA A 166 33.27 -18.18 -14.34
CA ALA A 166 34.25 -18.62 -15.34
C ALA A 166 34.19 -20.14 -15.46
#